data_AF-A0A9P8W2M1-F1
#
_entry.id   AF-A0A9P8W2M1-F1
#
_cell.length_a   1.000
_cell.length_b   1.000
_cell.length_c   1.000
_cell.angle_alpha   90.00
_cell.angle_beta   90.00
_cell.angle_gamma   90.00
#
_symmetry.space_group_name_H-M   'P 1'
#
loop_
_entity.id
_entity.type
_entity.pdbx_description
1 polymer ?
#
loop_
_entity_poly.entity_id
_entity_poly.type
_entity_poly.pdbx_seq_one_letter_code
_entity_poly.pdbx_strand_id
1 'polypeptide(L)'
;MGEHGEIDFTSIIDDNYDSAACQNVCKLIEASIRYCTWHGFQTVDEAENTAEGIRKLIFETENQSKHDGERNARQFWSVIGAMLDKIPPSHIGRDILFGVIFRLDWDIKNDEAWFADCWRDALIALEYKPSSWKLNSESPPPEWSNFIDFLVRLVEFSPETEMDSIIPILADCLEAELPLGVPNALGTIVACKYLKENSSLILEASLKNEYRYREKTQYPPPCGLYAGFPGFNLERWGFWNRRLDDLRGEVFEDTLWYTEKTLDSMDGAGSALLPSPSGR
;
A
#
# COMPACT_ATOMS: atom_id res chain seq x y z
N MET A 1 6.78 28.59 15.11
CA MET A 1 5.92 28.27 13.94
C MET A 1 6.86 28.00 12.80
N GLY A 2 7.16 26.72 12.55
CA GLY A 2 8.01 26.33 11.43
C GLY A 2 7.24 26.51 10.13
N GLU A 3 7.94 26.89 9.07
CA GLU A 3 7.42 26.92 7.71
C GLU A 3 6.96 25.50 7.34
N HIS A 4 5.68 25.19 7.57
CA HIS A 4 5.05 24.06 6.91
C HIS A 4 4.91 24.48 5.45
N GLY A 5 5.84 24.01 4.60
CA GLY A 5 5.87 24.33 3.18
C GLY A 5 4.50 24.06 2.56
N GLU A 6 4.00 25.04 1.80
CA GLU A 6 2.73 24.89 1.08
C GLU A 6 2.84 23.72 0.11
N ILE A 7 1.97 22.73 0.27
CA ILE A 7 1.89 21.58 -0.65
C ILE A 7 0.97 22.00 -1.80
N ASP A 8 1.53 22.00 -2.99
CA ASP A 8 0.81 22.36 -4.22
C ASP A 8 0.51 21.12 -5.06
N PHE A 9 -0.77 20.80 -5.19
CA PHE A 9 -1.26 19.69 -6.01
C PHE A 9 -1.68 20.11 -7.41
N THR A 10 -1.54 21.38 -7.83
CA THR A 10 -1.93 21.82 -9.19
C THR A 10 -1.19 21.05 -10.28
N SER A 11 0.08 20.71 -10.08
CA SER A 11 0.81 19.83 -11.02
C SER A 11 0.17 18.44 -11.21
N ILE A 12 -0.50 17.89 -10.20
CA ILE A 12 -1.22 16.61 -10.33
C ILE A 12 -2.44 16.79 -11.23
N ILE A 13 -3.10 17.95 -11.14
CA ILE A 13 -4.32 18.28 -11.88
C ILE A 13 -4.06 18.38 -13.40
N ASP A 14 -2.88 18.87 -13.79
CA ASP A 14 -2.56 19.15 -15.19
C ASP A 14 -2.01 17.95 -15.97
N ASP A 15 -1.38 16.98 -15.29
CA ASP A 15 -0.50 16.04 -15.98
C ASP A 15 -1.17 14.75 -16.50
N ASN A 16 -2.27 14.24 -15.92
CA ASN A 16 -2.86 12.94 -16.36
C ASN A 16 -4.34 12.66 -15.98
N TYR A 17 -5.03 13.57 -15.28
CA TYR A 17 -6.35 13.27 -14.68
C TYR A 17 -7.48 14.19 -15.18
N ASP A 18 -7.96 13.92 -16.40
CA ASP A 18 -8.94 14.75 -17.13
C ASP A 18 -10.40 14.60 -16.65
N SER A 19 -10.65 13.97 -15.50
CA SER A 19 -12.00 13.89 -14.95
C SER A 19 -12.22 15.02 -13.93
N ALA A 20 -13.32 15.76 -14.10
CA ALA A 20 -13.73 16.80 -13.14
C ALA A 20 -13.83 16.25 -11.70
N ALA A 21 -14.17 14.96 -11.56
CA ALA A 21 -14.18 14.26 -10.29
C ALA A 21 -12.78 14.20 -9.64
N CYS A 22 -11.75 13.78 -10.38
CA CYS A 22 -10.37 13.76 -9.88
C CYS A 22 -9.88 15.15 -9.45
N GLN A 23 -10.18 16.18 -10.24
CA GLN A 23 -9.80 17.55 -9.89
C GLN A 23 -10.49 18.01 -8.60
N ASN A 24 -11.75 17.63 -8.40
CA ASN A 24 -12.49 17.96 -7.18
C ASN A 24 -11.98 17.18 -5.96
N VAL A 25 -11.60 15.91 -6.13
CA VAL A 25 -10.90 15.12 -5.10
C VAL A 25 -9.60 15.81 -4.68
N CYS A 26 -8.79 16.23 -5.67
CA CYS A 26 -7.57 16.99 -5.40
C CYS A 26 -7.83 18.24 -4.56
N LYS A 27 -8.79 19.06 -4.98
CA LYS A 27 -9.14 20.30 -4.29
C LYS A 27 -9.68 20.06 -2.88
N LEU A 28 -10.48 19.02 -2.66
CA LEU A 28 -11.01 18.68 -1.33
C LEU A 28 -9.88 18.30 -0.38
N ILE A 29 -8.99 17.39 -0.80
CA ILE A 29 -7.85 16.95 0.03
C ILE A 29 -6.91 18.13 0.29
N GLU A 30 -6.62 18.96 -0.72
CA GLU A 30 -5.80 20.15 -0.56
C GLU A 30 -6.39 21.14 0.45
N ALA A 31 -7.69 21.42 0.33
CA ALA A 31 -8.40 22.32 1.23
C ALA A 31 -8.34 21.82 2.68
N SER A 32 -8.53 20.52 2.89
CA SER A 32 -8.46 19.90 4.21
C SER A 32 -7.06 19.92 4.81
N ILE A 33 -6.02 19.67 3.99
CA ILE A 33 -4.62 19.81 4.44
C ILE A 33 -4.32 21.26 4.83
N ARG A 34 -4.72 22.24 4.02
CA ARG A 34 -4.55 23.67 4.31
C ARG A 34 -5.30 24.06 5.60
N TYR A 35 -6.54 23.60 5.76
CA TYR A 35 -7.37 23.87 6.93
C TYR A 35 -6.73 23.36 8.22
N CYS A 36 -6.38 22.07 8.28
CA CYS A 36 -5.76 21.49 9.46
C CYS A 36 -4.38 22.10 9.79
N THR A 37 -3.63 22.51 8.76
CA THR A 37 -2.34 23.20 8.94
C THR A 37 -2.52 24.56 9.60
N TRP A 38 -3.57 25.32 9.24
CA TRP A 38 -3.84 26.64 9.80
C TRP A 38 -4.54 26.62 11.16
N HIS A 39 -5.48 25.70 11.36
CA HIS A 39 -6.35 25.71 12.54
C HIS A 39 -5.84 24.84 13.70
N GLY A 40 -4.81 24.02 13.48
CA GLY A 40 -4.27 23.09 14.48
C GLY A 40 -5.17 21.87 14.67
N PHE A 41 -4.54 20.71 14.90
CA PHE A 41 -5.09 19.34 14.94
C PHE A 41 -6.61 19.18 15.22
N GLN A 42 -7.44 19.46 14.21
CA GLN A 42 -8.83 19.01 14.10
C GLN A 42 -8.93 17.99 12.95
N THR A 43 -8.08 16.96 13.00
CA THR A 43 -7.84 16.07 11.86
C THR A 43 -8.96 15.07 11.62
N VAL A 44 -9.70 14.67 12.65
CA VAL A 44 -10.74 13.63 12.54
C VAL A 44 -12.01 14.17 11.86
N ASP A 45 -12.57 15.27 12.39
CA ASP A 45 -13.79 15.88 11.83
C ASP A 45 -13.56 16.35 10.40
N GLU A 46 -12.39 16.92 10.12
CA GLU A 46 -12.05 17.36 8.78
C GLU A 46 -11.89 16.17 7.83
N ALA A 47 -11.17 15.11 8.23
CA ALA A 47 -11.05 13.91 7.40
C ALA A 47 -12.40 13.24 7.12
N GLU A 48 -13.33 13.25 8.08
CA GLU A 48 -14.69 12.73 7.89
C GLU A 48 -15.47 13.58 6.87
N ASN A 49 -15.41 14.90 6.98
CA ASN A 49 -16.05 15.82 6.01
C ASN A 49 -15.44 15.67 4.60
N THR A 50 -14.12 15.54 4.49
CA THR A 50 -13.44 15.32 3.21
C THR A 50 -13.84 13.97 2.63
N ALA A 51 -13.86 12.91 3.43
CA ALA A 51 -14.24 11.57 3.01
C ALA A 51 -15.68 11.56 2.48
N GLU A 52 -16.62 12.20 3.18
CA GLU A 52 -18.00 12.34 2.73
C GLU A 52 -18.13 13.13 1.43
N GLY A 53 -17.34 14.21 1.26
CA GLY A 53 -17.30 14.98 0.02
C GLY A 53 -16.76 14.17 -1.15
N ILE A 54 -15.68 13.41 -0.93
CA ILE A 54 -15.11 12.50 -1.92
C ILE A 54 -16.10 11.39 -2.24
N ARG A 55 -16.76 10.83 -1.23
CA ARG A 55 -17.77 9.78 -1.39
C ARG A 55 -18.87 10.23 -2.35
N LYS A 56 -19.40 11.43 -2.15
CA LYS A 56 -20.40 12.03 -3.05
C LYS A 56 -19.89 12.20 -4.48
N LEU A 57 -18.66 12.70 -4.63
CA LEU A 57 -18.08 12.98 -5.95
C LEU A 57 -17.79 11.70 -6.74
N ILE A 58 -17.30 10.67 -6.07
CA ILE A 58 -16.83 9.45 -6.73
C ILE A 58 -17.92 8.39 -6.77
N PHE A 59 -18.82 8.33 -5.78
CA PHE A 59 -19.70 7.17 -5.54
C PHE A 59 -21.20 7.48 -5.60
N GLU A 60 -21.65 8.72 -5.43
CA GLU A 60 -23.10 9.05 -5.42
C GLU A 60 -23.61 9.74 -6.70
N THR A 61 -22.90 9.60 -7.82
CA THR A 61 -23.43 10.06 -9.11
C THR A 61 -24.50 9.08 -9.61
N GLU A 62 -25.72 9.57 -9.85
CA GLU A 62 -26.86 8.75 -10.28
C GLU A 62 -26.51 7.90 -11.52
N ASN A 63 -26.82 6.59 -11.46
CA ASN A 63 -26.64 5.60 -12.53
C ASN A 63 -25.20 5.15 -12.84
N GLN A 64 -24.31 5.05 -11.85
CA GLN A 64 -23.03 4.39 -12.08
C GLN A 64 -23.19 2.91 -12.39
N SER A 65 -22.66 2.47 -13.53
CA SER A 65 -22.47 1.05 -13.79
C SER A 65 -21.29 0.53 -12.95
N LYS A 66 -21.21 -0.79 -12.74
CA LYS A 66 -20.04 -1.41 -12.09
C LYS A 66 -18.72 -0.99 -12.74
N HIS A 67 -18.73 -0.84 -14.07
CA HIS A 67 -17.55 -0.44 -14.82
C HIS A 67 -17.11 1.01 -14.53
N ASP A 68 -18.07 1.91 -14.33
CA ASP A 68 -17.79 3.29 -13.93
C ASP A 68 -17.19 3.34 -12.52
N GLY A 69 -17.71 2.53 -11.60
CA GLY A 69 -17.17 2.38 -10.25
C GLY A 69 -15.71 1.89 -10.23
N GLU A 70 -15.38 0.85 -11.01
CA GLU A 70 -14.00 0.35 -11.16
C GLU A 70 -13.06 1.43 -11.72
N ARG A 71 -13.50 2.15 -12.76
CA ARG A 71 -12.72 3.23 -13.37
C ARG A 71 -12.45 4.35 -12.36
N ASN A 72 -13.48 4.76 -11.64
CA ASN A 72 -13.40 5.84 -10.66
C ASN A 72 -12.50 5.49 -9.48
N ALA A 73 -12.59 4.25 -8.97
CA ALA A 73 -11.69 3.76 -7.92
C ALA A 73 -10.21 3.77 -8.36
N ARG A 74 -9.92 3.35 -9.60
CA ARG A 74 -8.54 3.40 -10.15
C ARG A 74 -8.01 4.81 -10.27
N GLN A 75 -8.84 5.71 -10.80
CA GLN A 75 -8.49 7.12 -10.92
C GLN A 75 -8.23 7.75 -9.55
N PHE A 76 -9.07 7.43 -8.55
CA PHE A 76 -8.85 7.85 -7.17
C PHE A 76 -7.49 7.39 -6.65
N TRP A 77 -7.20 6.08 -6.69
CA TRP A 77 -5.93 5.56 -6.16
C TRP A 77 -4.69 6.13 -6.87
N SER A 78 -4.81 6.41 -8.16
CA SER A 78 -3.75 7.08 -8.94
C SER A 78 -3.50 8.51 -8.45
N VAL A 79 -4.58 9.26 -8.16
CA VAL A 79 -4.49 10.60 -7.54
C VAL A 79 -3.86 10.54 -6.15
N ILE A 80 -4.24 9.56 -5.32
CA ILE A 80 -3.65 9.35 -3.99
C ILE A 80 -2.15 9.08 -4.08
N GLY A 81 -1.73 8.20 -5.00
CA GLY A 81 -0.32 7.93 -5.25
C GLY A 81 0.45 9.20 -5.62
N ALA A 82 -0.09 10.00 -6.54
CA ALA A 82 0.53 11.26 -6.94
C ALA A 82 0.58 12.29 -5.79
N MET A 83 -0.41 12.32 -4.89
CA MET A 83 -0.39 13.18 -3.71
C MET A 83 0.67 12.76 -2.71
N LEU A 84 0.83 11.46 -2.47
CA LEU A 84 1.84 10.91 -1.56
C LEU A 84 3.27 11.30 -1.99
N ASP A 85 3.51 11.44 -3.30
CA ASP A 85 4.79 11.94 -3.85
C ASP A 85 5.09 13.38 -3.41
N LYS A 86 4.05 14.21 -3.31
CA LYS A 86 4.17 15.64 -3.00
C LYS A 86 4.19 15.94 -1.50
N ILE A 87 3.68 15.03 -0.68
CA ILE A 87 3.58 15.24 0.78
C ILE A 87 4.90 14.81 1.46
N PRO A 88 5.66 15.72 2.11
CA PRO A 88 6.93 15.39 2.75
C PRO A 88 6.81 14.33 3.87
N PRO A 89 7.89 13.58 4.15
CA PRO A 89 7.97 12.71 5.33
C PRO A 89 7.59 13.44 6.60
N SER A 90 6.72 12.84 7.42
CA SER A 90 6.23 13.42 8.69
C SER A 90 5.34 14.67 8.58
N HIS A 91 4.86 15.02 7.37
CA HIS A 91 3.91 16.12 7.21
C HIS A 91 2.49 15.70 7.64
N ILE A 92 1.75 16.59 8.33
CA ILE A 92 0.38 16.36 8.81
C ILE A 92 -0.61 15.96 7.70
N GLY A 93 -0.33 16.40 6.46
CA GLY A 93 -1.10 16.02 5.28
C GLY A 93 -1.20 14.51 5.07
N ARG A 94 -0.24 13.71 5.57
CA ARG A 94 -0.32 12.25 5.54
C ARG A 94 -1.36 11.70 6.49
N ASP A 95 -1.44 12.25 7.69
CA ASP A 95 -2.43 11.83 8.68
C ASP A 95 -3.85 12.13 8.19
N ILE A 96 -4.02 13.27 7.51
CA ILE A 96 -5.29 13.64 6.89
C ILE A 96 -5.63 12.69 5.74
N LEU A 97 -4.69 12.48 4.81
CA LEU A 97 -4.88 11.56 3.68
C LEU A 97 -5.21 10.15 4.15
N PHE A 98 -4.50 9.67 5.17
CA PHE A 98 -4.78 8.40 5.83
C PHE A 98 -6.17 8.36 6.46
N GLY A 99 -6.55 9.38 7.24
CA GLY A 99 -7.87 9.47 7.86
C GLY A 99 -9.01 9.46 6.84
N VAL A 100 -8.83 10.16 5.73
CA VAL A 100 -9.78 10.17 4.61
C VAL A 100 -9.95 8.78 4.02
N ILE A 101 -8.84 8.11 3.67
CA ILE A 101 -8.88 6.78 3.04
C ILE A 101 -9.43 5.73 4.01
N PHE A 102 -9.03 5.79 5.27
CA PHE A 102 -9.58 4.94 6.32
C PHE A 102 -11.09 5.09 6.41
N ARG A 103 -11.60 6.34 6.40
CA ARG A 103 -13.04 6.57 6.47
C ARG A 103 -13.77 6.09 5.22
N LEU A 104 -13.21 6.34 4.05
CA LEU A 104 -13.76 5.84 2.78
C LEU A 104 -13.82 4.31 2.77
N ASP A 105 -12.75 3.63 3.17
CA ASP A 105 -12.71 2.16 3.24
C ASP A 105 -13.77 1.62 4.20
N TRP A 106 -13.93 2.25 5.37
CA TRP A 106 -14.98 1.90 6.33
C TRP A 106 -16.38 2.03 5.73
N ASP A 107 -16.69 3.17 5.12
CA ASP A 107 -18.02 3.44 4.58
C ASP A 107 -18.34 2.53 3.38
N ILE A 108 -17.39 2.36 2.45
CA ILE A 108 -17.51 1.50 1.27
C ILE A 108 -17.85 0.05 1.65
N LYS A 109 -17.19 -0.50 2.68
CA LYS A 109 -17.44 -1.86 3.16
C LYS A 109 -18.83 -2.07 3.71
N ASN A 110 -19.34 -1.07 4.42
CA ASN A 110 -20.62 -1.18 5.12
C ASN A 110 -21.80 -0.96 4.18
N ASP A 111 -21.60 -0.26 3.06
CA ASP A 111 -22.68 0.11 2.16
C ASP A 111 -22.81 -0.80 0.93
N GLU A 112 -21.72 -1.09 0.21
CA GLU A 112 -21.81 -1.76 -1.09
C GLU A 112 -20.70 -2.80 -1.34
N ALA A 113 -21.01 -4.08 -1.13
CA ALA A 113 -20.05 -5.18 -1.25
C ALA A 113 -19.34 -5.28 -2.62
N TRP A 114 -20.07 -5.04 -3.72
CA TRP A 114 -19.48 -5.06 -5.06
C TRP A 114 -18.51 -3.90 -5.29
N PHE A 115 -18.71 -2.77 -4.61
CA PHE A 115 -17.88 -1.59 -4.71
C PHE A 115 -16.63 -1.71 -3.86
N ALA A 116 -16.75 -2.31 -2.67
CA ALA A 116 -15.60 -2.70 -1.85
C ALA A 116 -14.63 -3.64 -2.60
N ASP A 117 -15.14 -4.43 -3.55
CA ASP A 117 -14.29 -5.21 -4.45
C ASP A 117 -13.58 -4.33 -5.48
N CYS A 118 -14.30 -3.40 -6.12
CA CYS A 118 -13.73 -2.47 -7.10
C CYS A 118 -12.63 -1.58 -6.48
N TRP A 119 -12.86 -1.11 -5.24
CA TRP A 119 -11.93 -0.32 -4.45
C TRP A 119 -10.61 -1.04 -4.19
N ARG A 120 -10.69 -2.30 -3.75
CA ARG A 120 -9.52 -3.17 -3.52
C ARG A 120 -8.81 -3.56 -4.80
N ASP A 121 -9.56 -3.98 -5.82
CA ASP A 121 -8.99 -4.36 -7.11
C ASP A 121 -8.25 -3.18 -7.76
N ALA A 122 -8.73 -1.96 -7.56
CA ALA A 122 -8.07 -0.76 -8.03
C ALA A 122 -6.75 -0.46 -7.30
N LEU A 123 -6.67 -0.74 -5.99
CA LEU A 123 -5.42 -0.63 -5.24
C LEU A 123 -4.42 -1.73 -5.64
N ILE A 124 -4.89 -2.97 -5.79
CA ILE A 124 -4.07 -4.10 -6.30
C ILE A 124 -3.52 -3.79 -7.70
N ALA A 125 -4.35 -3.20 -8.55
CA ALA A 125 -4.01 -2.79 -9.90
C ALA A 125 -3.14 -1.54 -9.96
N LEU A 126 -2.87 -0.90 -8.83
CA LEU A 126 -2.05 0.30 -8.78
C LEU A 126 -0.61 -0.09 -9.10
N GLU A 127 -0.22 0.05 -10.37
CA GLU A 127 1.17 -0.05 -10.81
C GLU A 127 1.96 1.20 -10.38
N TYR A 128 1.89 1.55 -9.10
CA TYR A 128 2.56 2.74 -8.61
C TYR A 128 4.08 2.55 -8.71
N LYS A 129 4.65 3.30 -9.65
CA LYS A 129 6.08 3.50 -9.82
C LYS A 129 6.28 5.02 -9.80
N PRO A 130 6.86 5.59 -8.73
CA PRO A 130 7.16 7.00 -8.71
C PRO A 130 8.10 7.33 -9.87
N SER A 131 7.96 8.54 -10.38
CA SER A 131 8.69 9.04 -11.54
C SER A 131 10.22 8.95 -11.41
N SER A 132 10.73 8.90 -10.18
CA SER A 132 12.15 8.78 -9.82
C SER A 132 12.68 7.34 -9.78
N TRP A 133 11.84 6.32 -10.07
CA TRP A 133 12.22 4.91 -9.99
C TRP A 133 13.38 4.56 -10.94
N LYS A 134 14.44 3.95 -10.37
CA LYS A 134 15.57 3.39 -11.12
C LYS A 134 15.91 2.03 -10.54
N LEU A 135 15.97 1.01 -11.40
CA LEU A 135 16.26 -0.38 -11.03
C LEU A 135 17.56 -0.54 -10.22
N ASN A 136 18.54 0.36 -10.41
CA ASN A 136 19.87 0.30 -9.79
C ASN A 136 20.08 1.38 -8.70
N SER A 137 19.01 1.94 -8.14
CA SER A 137 19.16 2.91 -7.04
C SER A 137 19.57 2.20 -5.75
N GLU A 138 20.60 2.70 -5.08
CA GLU A 138 21.06 2.20 -3.77
C GLU A 138 20.05 2.46 -2.65
N SER A 139 19.17 3.45 -2.83
CA SER A 139 18.10 3.78 -1.87
C SER A 139 16.75 3.99 -2.56
N PRO A 140 15.63 3.67 -1.87
CA PRO A 140 14.31 4.08 -2.32
C PRO A 140 14.25 5.59 -2.45
N PRO A 141 13.69 6.10 -3.56
CA PRO A 141 13.34 7.51 -3.59
C PRO A 141 12.35 7.78 -2.44
N PRO A 142 12.40 8.95 -1.77
CA PRO A 142 11.56 9.24 -0.61
C PRO A 142 10.08 8.93 -0.84
N GLU A 143 9.59 9.20 -2.05
CA GLU A 143 8.22 8.93 -2.52
C GLU A 143 7.81 7.46 -2.34
N TRP A 144 8.68 6.51 -2.69
CA TRP A 144 8.46 5.08 -2.48
C TRP A 144 8.36 4.73 -1.00
N SER A 145 9.28 5.26 -0.19
CA SER A 145 9.28 5.01 1.25
C SER A 145 8.00 5.51 1.89
N ASN A 146 7.49 6.64 1.40
CA ASN A 146 6.24 7.26 1.86
C ASN A 146 5.03 6.41 1.51
N PHE A 147 4.95 5.93 0.27
CA PHE A 147 3.89 5.06 -0.18
C PHE A 147 3.86 3.75 0.63
N ILE A 148 5.02 3.15 0.90
CA ILE A 148 5.08 1.93 1.73
C ILE A 148 4.73 2.18 3.19
N ASP A 149 5.20 3.28 3.80
CA ASP A 149 4.75 3.66 5.16
C ASP A 149 3.22 3.78 5.21
N PHE A 150 2.66 4.38 4.16
CA PHE A 150 1.23 4.55 4.04
C PHE A 150 0.49 3.20 3.92
N LEU A 151 0.96 2.28 3.07
CA LEU A 151 0.38 0.94 2.95
C LEU A 151 0.51 0.11 4.23
N VAL A 152 1.67 0.14 4.89
CA VAL A 152 1.89 -0.56 6.16
C VAL A 152 0.87 -0.07 7.19
N ARG A 153 0.70 1.25 7.30
CA ARG A 153 -0.29 1.84 8.20
C ARG A 153 -1.73 1.45 7.80
N LEU A 154 -2.08 1.37 6.53
CA LEU A 154 -3.42 0.91 6.14
C LEU A 154 -3.71 -0.52 6.61
N VAL A 155 -2.71 -1.42 6.51
CA VAL A 155 -2.85 -2.82 6.93
C VAL A 155 -3.04 -2.94 8.44
N GLU A 156 -2.36 -2.14 9.26
CA GLU A 156 -2.56 -2.14 10.72
C GLU A 156 -4.02 -1.85 11.12
N PHE A 157 -4.70 -1.01 10.35
CA PHE A 157 -6.09 -0.59 10.65
C PHE A 157 -7.12 -1.47 9.93
N SER A 158 -6.75 -2.11 8.83
CA SER A 158 -7.65 -2.87 7.97
C SER A 158 -7.01 -4.19 7.47
N PRO A 159 -6.53 -5.09 8.35
CA PRO A 159 -5.73 -6.24 7.94
C PRO A 159 -6.48 -7.16 6.97
N GLU A 160 -7.76 -7.37 7.22
CA GLU A 160 -8.64 -8.24 6.43
C GLU A 160 -8.85 -7.81 4.98
N THR A 161 -8.58 -6.54 4.68
CA THR A 161 -8.93 -5.90 3.40
C THR A 161 -7.68 -5.55 2.62
N GLU A 162 -6.64 -5.10 3.32
CA GLU A 162 -5.46 -4.53 2.72
C GLU A 162 -4.27 -5.50 2.67
N MET A 163 -4.32 -6.64 3.37
CA MET A 163 -3.24 -7.62 3.25
C MET A 163 -3.12 -8.18 1.83
N ASP A 164 -4.22 -8.37 1.10
CA ASP A 164 -4.15 -8.91 -0.27
C ASP A 164 -3.52 -7.93 -1.27
N SER A 165 -3.61 -6.62 -1.01
CA SER A 165 -3.11 -5.59 -1.91
C SER A 165 -1.58 -5.56 -2.01
N ILE A 166 -0.88 -6.15 -1.03
CA ILE A 166 0.58 -6.23 -1.04
C ILE A 166 1.14 -7.41 -1.84
N ILE A 167 0.36 -8.48 -2.07
CA ILE A 167 0.88 -9.71 -2.67
C ILE A 167 1.52 -9.44 -4.04
N PRO A 168 0.92 -8.66 -4.95
CA PRO A 168 1.57 -8.28 -6.20
C PRO A 168 2.87 -7.52 -5.98
N ILE A 169 2.92 -6.62 -5.00
CA ILE A 169 4.12 -5.83 -4.68
C ILE A 169 5.24 -6.75 -4.18
N LEU A 170 4.95 -7.68 -3.27
CA LEU A 170 5.94 -8.66 -2.79
C LEU A 170 6.38 -9.62 -3.90
N ALA A 171 5.48 -10.00 -4.80
CA ALA A 171 5.83 -10.82 -5.95
C ALA A 171 6.78 -10.09 -6.90
N ASP A 172 6.49 -8.84 -7.25
CA ASP A 172 7.38 -8.00 -8.07
C ASP A 172 8.73 -7.75 -7.40
N CYS A 173 8.76 -7.64 -6.07
CA CYS A 173 9.97 -7.35 -5.33
C CYS A 173 10.87 -8.58 -5.09
N LEU A 174 10.27 -9.73 -4.74
CA LEU A 174 10.99 -10.92 -4.28
C LEU A 174 10.86 -12.14 -5.21
N GLU A 175 9.75 -12.27 -5.92
CA GLU A 175 9.45 -13.45 -6.76
C GLU A 175 9.88 -13.25 -8.23
N ALA A 176 10.00 -12.00 -8.70
CA ALA A 176 10.43 -11.71 -10.05
C ALA A 176 11.86 -12.21 -10.35
N GLU A 177 12.07 -12.76 -11.55
CA GLU A 177 13.40 -13.11 -12.04
C GLU A 177 14.25 -11.83 -12.16
N LEU A 178 15.32 -11.74 -11.37
CA LEU A 178 16.27 -10.64 -11.47
C LEU A 178 17.34 -10.94 -12.53
N PRO A 179 17.69 -9.96 -13.39
CA PRO A 179 18.85 -10.09 -14.26
C PRO A 179 20.11 -10.40 -13.44
N LEU A 180 20.92 -11.35 -13.91
CA LEU A 180 22.17 -11.73 -13.26
C LEU A 180 23.06 -10.49 -13.00
N GLY A 181 23.44 -10.30 -11.74
CA GLY A 181 24.33 -9.22 -11.32
C GLY A 181 23.67 -7.84 -11.17
N VAL A 182 22.33 -7.75 -11.19
CA VAL A 182 21.59 -6.52 -10.89
C VAL A 182 20.86 -6.68 -9.55
N PRO A 183 21.36 -6.06 -8.46
CA PRO A 183 20.67 -6.09 -7.18
C PRO A 183 19.34 -5.34 -7.27
N ASN A 184 18.22 -5.98 -6.93
CA ASN A 184 16.94 -5.29 -6.70
C ASN A 184 16.93 -4.68 -5.29
N ALA A 185 17.91 -3.84 -4.97
CA ALA A 185 18.08 -3.27 -3.63
C ALA A 185 16.80 -2.52 -3.18
N LEU A 186 16.22 -1.74 -4.08
CA LEU A 186 14.98 -1.02 -3.84
C LEU A 186 13.79 -1.95 -3.55
N GLY A 187 13.50 -2.91 -4.44
CA GLY A 187 12.41 -3.87 -4.20
C GLY A 187 12.64 -4.68 -2.92
N THR A 188 13.89 -5.00 -2.61
CA THR A 188 14.27 -5.67 -1.37
C THR A 188 13.92 -4.81 -0.15
N ILE A 189 14.29 -3.53 -0.13
CA ILE A 189 13.95 -2.60 0.96
C ILE A 189 12.44 -2.48 1.15
N VAL A 190 11.69 -2.36 0.04
CA VAL A 190 10.22 -2.30 0.05
C VAL A 190 9.62 -3.54 0.69
N ALA A 191 10.03 -4.72 0.23
CA ALA A 191 9.56 -5.98 0.77
C ALA A 191 9.95 -6.15 2.23
N CYS A 192 11.20 -5.80 2.60
CA CYS A 192 11.69 -5.83 3.96
C CYS A 192 10.84 -4.99 4.90
N LYS A 193 10.55 -3.74 4.52
CA LYS A 193 9.75 -2.82 5.33
C LYS A 193 8.36 -3.39 5.60
N TYR A 194 7.70 -3.93 4.57
CA TYR A 194 6.38 -4.51 4.75
C TYR A 194 6.40 -5.79 5.60
N LEU A 195 7.28 -6.74 5.26
CA LEU A 195 7.40 -8.02 5.95
C LEU A 195 7.81 -7.84 7.42
N LYS A 196 8.70 -6.88 7.71
CA LYS A 196 9.15 -6.60 9.07
C LYS A 196 8.02 -6.15 9.98
N GLU A 197 7.20 -5.19 9.52
CA GLU A 197 6.14 -4.60 10.33
C GLU A 197 4.91 -5.53 10.43
N ASN A 198 4.69 -6.41 9.44
CA ASN A 198 3.50 -7.27 9.37
C ASN A 198 3.79 -8.77 9.49
N SER A 199 5.00 -9.16 9.92
CA SER A 199 5.48 -10.56 9.92
C SER A 199 4.50 -11.53 10.60
N SER A 200 3.97 -11.14 11.76
CA SER A 200 3.05 -11.97 12.55
C SER A 200 1.69 -12.14 11.85
N LEU A 201 1.14 -11.05 11.30
CA LEU A 201 -0.13 -11.07 10.57
C LEU A 201 -0.03 -11.90 9.29
N ILE A 202 1.06 -11.71 8.53
CA ILE A 202 1.33 -12.46 7.29
C ILE A 202 1.50 -13.95 7.58
N LEU A 203 2.24 -14.31 8.63
CA LEU A 203 2.43 -15.71 8.99
C LEU A 203 1.13 -16.34 9.48
N GLU A 204 0.34 -15.62 10.29
CA GLU A 204 -0.99 -16.06 10.71
C GLU A 204 -1.91 -16.31 9.51
N ALA A 205 -1.97 -15.37 8.56
CA ALA A 205 -2.73 -15.51 7.32
C ALA A 205 -2.23 -16.70 6.47
N SER A 206 -0.91 -16.88 6.38
CA SER A 206 -0.26 -18.00 5.69
C SER A 206 -0.59 -19.36 6.32
N LEU A 207 -0.69 -19.43 7.65
CA LEU A 207 -1.03 -20.65 8.41
C LEU A 207 -2.50 -21.02 8.27
N LYS A 208 -3.39 -20.03 8.31
CA LYS A 208 -4.83 -20.26 8.10
C LYS A 208 -5.15 -20.61 6.65
N ASN A 209 -4.18 -20.45 5.74
CA ASN A 209 -4.37 -20.55 4.29
C ASN A 209 -5.58 -19.71 3.85
N GLU A 210 -5.74 -18.53 4.48
CA GLU A 210 -6.85 -17.62 4.21
C GLU A 210 -6.63 -17.00 2.84
N TYR A 211 -7.20 -17.67 1.84
CA TYR A 211 -7.27 -17.18 0.48
C TYR A 211 -8.40 -16.16 0.36
N ARG A 212 -8.06 -14.90 0.05
CA ARG A 212 -9.02 -13.87 -0.37
C ARG A 212 -8.71 -13.26 -1.74
N TYR A 213 -7.69 -13.74 -2.46
CA TYR A 213 -7.48 -13.34 -3.85
C TYR A 213 -8.68 -13.81 -4.69
N ARG A 214 -9.43 -12.93 -5.34
CA ARG A 214 -10.57 -13.37 -6.16
C ARG A 214 -10.09 -13.66 -7.57
N GLU A 215 -10.50 -14.80 -8.14
CA GLU A 215 -10.35 -15.16 -9.56
C GLU A 215 -10.91 -14.11 -10.57
N LYS A 216 -11.47 -12.99 -10.09
CA LYS A 216 -12.10 -11.94 -10.90
C LYS A 216 -11.22 -10.72 -11.18
N THR A 217 -10.02 -10.62 -10.59
CA THR A 217 -9.07 -9.61 -11.05
C THR A 217 -8.69 -9.96 -12.49
N GLN A 218 -8.84 -9.02 -13.43
CA GLN A 218 -8.40 -9.18 -14.83
C GLN A 218 -6.86 -9.31 -14.95
N TYR A 219 -6.16 -9.33 -13.82
CA TYR A 219 -4.72 -9.40 -13.72
C TYR A 219 -4.32 -10.84 -13.52
N PRO A 220 -3.28 -11.33 -14.25
CA PRO A 220 -2.77 -12.66 -13.99
C PRO A 220 -2.39 -12.75 -12.51
N PRO A 221 -2.77 -13.84 -11.80
CA PRO A 221 -2.38 -13.99 -10.41
C PRO A 221 -0.85 -13.86 -10.32
N PRO A 222 -0.30 -13.13 -9.33
CA PRO A 222 1.15 -12.95 -9.17
C PRO A 222 1.83 -14.28 -8.76
N CYS A 223 1.74 -15.36 -9.54
CA CYS A 223 1.88 -16.72 -9.02
C CYS A 223 2.23 -17.76 -10.10
N GLY A 224 3.33 -17.55 -10.85
CA GLY A 224 3.89 -18.60 -11.70
C GLY A 224 4.68 -19.68 -10.94
N LEU A 225 5.13 -19.38 -9.71
CA LEU A 225 6.13 -20.18 -8.99
C LEU A 225 5.56 -21.26 -8.06
N TYR A 226 4.34 -21.07 -7.53
CA TYR A 226 3.71 -22.01 -6.60
C TYR A 226 2.48 -22.64 -7.23
N ALA A 227 2.28 -23.94 -7.00
CA ALA A 227 1.22 -24.71 -7.63
C ALA A 227 -0.18 -24.21 -7.19
N GLY A 228 -0.72 -23.23 -7.91
CA GLY A 228 -2.15 -22.95 -7.95
C GLY A 228 -2.75 -22.12 -6.80
N PHE A 229 -1.96 -21.54 -5.89
CA PHE A 229 -2.51 -20.74 -4.77
C PHE A 229 -2.07 -19.26 -4.80
N PRO A 230 -2.91 -18.38 -5.35
CA PRO A 230 -2.69 -16.93 -5.28
C PRO A 230 -2.96 -16.36 -3.89
N GLY A 231 -1.99 -16.30 -3.00
CA GLY A 231 -2.27 -15.83 -1.64
C GLY A 231 -1.09 -15.88 -0.70
N PHE A 232 -1.32 -15.53 0.56
CA PHE A 232 -0.41 -15.88 1.64
C PHE A 232 -0.50 -17.38 1.90
N ASN A 233 0.64 -18.05 1.86
CA ASN A 233 0.77 -19.47 2.17
C ASN A 233 2.18 -19.77 2.68
N LEU A 234 2.35 -20.93 3.31
CA LEU A 234 3.63 -21.32 3.92
C LEU A 234 4.76 -21.53 2.90
N GLU A 235 4.44 -21.94 1.66
CA GLU A 235 5.45 -22.12 0.61
C GLU A 235 6.08 -20.78 0.23
N ARG A 236 5.23 -19.77 0.01
CA ARG A 236 5.59 -18.39 -0.29
C ARG A 236 6.29 -17.70 0.88
N TRP A 237 5.80 -17.88 2.10
CA TRP A 237 6.49 -17.42 3.31
C TRP A 237 7.92 -17.98 3.39
N GLY A 238 8.06 -19.30 3.23
CA GLY A 238 9.35 -19.97 3.25
C GLY A 238 10.25 -19.54 2.09
N PHE A 239 9.68 -19.24 0.92
CA PHE A 239 10.44 -18.69 -0.18
C PHE A 239 10.94 -17.27 0.10
N TRP A 240 10.09 -16.36 0.58
CA TRP A 240 10.51 -15.00 0.88
C TRP A 240 11.63 -14.98 1.91
N ASN A 241 11.56 -15.85 2.94
CA ASN A 241 12.61 -15.99 3.94
C ASN A 241 13.94 -16.45 3.29
N ARG A 242 13.93 -17.51 2.46
CA ARG A 242 15.12 -17.96 1.72
C ARG A 242 15.65 -16.91 0.74
N ARG A 243 14.76 -16.24 0.02
CA ARG A 243 15.12 -15.23 -0.97
C ARG A 243 15.81 -14.03 -0.31
N LEU A 244 15.31 -13.59 0.84
CA LEU A 244 15.96 -12.54 1.64
C LEU A 244 17.32 -12.99 2.17
N ASP A 245 17.46 -14.26 2.59
CA ASP A 245 18.75 -14.82 3.01
C ASP A 245 19.77 -14.85 1.86
N ASP A 246 19.36 -15.32 0.67
CA ASP A 246 20.19 -15.31 -0.55
C ASP A 246 20.64 -13.87 -0.90
N LEU A 247 19.73 -12.89 -0.79
CA LEU A 247 20.00 -11.49 -1.08
C LEU A 247 21.01 -10.87 -0.12
N ARG A 248 21.26 -11.42 1.07
CA ARG A 248 22.30 -10.91 2.01
C ARG A 248 23.68 -10.80 1.34
N GLY A 249 23.99 -11.71 0.41
CA GLY A 249 25.26 -11.72 -0.32
C GLY A 249 25.30 -10.82 -1.56
N GLU A 250 24.16 -10.25 -1.96
CA GLU A 250 23.98 -9.58 -3.25
C GLU A 250 23.60 -8.09 -3.12
N VAL A 251 23.28 -7.62 -1.91
CA VAL A 251 22.79 -6.25 -1.65
C VAL A 251 23.83 -5.34 -0.97
N PHE A 252 23.60 -4.02 -1.05
CA PHE A 252 24.42 -3.00 -0.40
C PHE A 252 24.27 -3.02 1.13
N GLU A 253 25.22 -2.42 1.87
CA GLU A 253 25.25 -2.40 3.35
C GLU A 253 23.96 -1.84 3.97
N ASP A 254 23.42 -0.75 3.42
CA ASP A 254 22.16 -0.17 3.89
C ASP A 254 20.98 -1.13 3.71
N THR A 255 20.93 -1.87 2.60
CA THR A 255 19.89 -2.87 2.33
C THR A 255 20.06 -4.09 3.22
N LEU A 256 21.31 -4.51 3.49
CA LEU A 256 21.63 -5.63 4.36
C LEU A 256 21.02 -5.44 5.77
N TRP A 257 21.10 -4.22 6.33
CA TRP A 257 20.48 -3.93 7.62
C TRP A 257 18.97 -4.18 7.61
N TYR A 258 18.26 -3.76 6.56
CA TYR A 258 16.82 -4.02 6.42
C TYR A 258 16.52 -5.50 6.28
N THR A 259 17.32 -6.22 5.49
CA THR A 259 17.20 -7.66 5.29
C THR A 259 17.38 -8.43 6.60
N GLU A 260 18.42 -8.11 7.37
CA GLU A 260 18.67 -8.73 8.67
C GLU A 260 17.52 -8.49 9.65
N LYS A 261 17.06 -7.24 9.77
CA LYS A 261 15.92 -6.90 10.66
C LYS A 261 14.62 -7.56 10.24
N THR A 262 14.42 -7.75 8.95
CA THR A 262 13.24 -8.44 8.43
C THR A 262 13.28 -9.92 8.78
N LEU A 263 14.42 -10.57 8.57
CA LEU A 263 14.60 -11.98 8.91
C LEU A 263 14.45 -12.23 10.41
N ASP A 264 15.02 -11.37 11.27
CA ASP A 264 14.80 -11.41 12.72
C ASP A 264 13.30 -11.35 13.08
N SER A 265 12.53 -10.46 12.42
CA SER A 265 11.09 -10.31 12.64
C SER A 265 10.31 -11.55 12.17
N MET A 266 10.65 -12.09 11.00
CA MET A 266 10.03 -13.29 10.45
C MET A 266 10.29 -14.52 11.33
N ASP A 267 11.52 -14.70 11.81
CA ASP A 267 11.89 -15.80 12.72
C ASP A 267 11.22 -15.65 14.09
N GLY A 268 11.11 -14.40 14.57
CA GLY A 268 10.36 -14.06 15.79
C GLY A 268 8.88 -14.43 15.69
N ALA A 269 8.23 -14.10 14.57
CA ALA A 269 6.83 -14.48 14.31
C ALA A 269 6.64 -16.01 14.30
N GLY A 270 7.57 -16.74 13.67
CA GLY A 270 7.57 -18.21 13.68
C GLY A 270 7.69 -18.79 15.09
N SER A 271 8.59 -18.24 15.90
CA SER A 271 8.83 -18.70 17.27
C SER A 271 7.67 -18.40 18.22
N ALA A 272 6.97 -17.27 18.03
CA ALA A 272 5.83 -16.87 18.85
C ALA A 272 4.58 -17.73 18.63
N LEU A 273 4.40 -18.29 17.43
CA LEU A 273 3.24 -19.09 17.04
C LEU A 273 3.40 -20.59 17.33
N LEU A 274 4.63 -21.06 17.58
CA LEU A 274 4.85 -22.43 18.04
C LEU A 274 4.61 -22.48 19.56
N PRO A 275 3.72 -23.36 20.06
CA PRO A 275 3.56 -23.53 21.49
C PRO A 275 4.91 -23.90 22.09
N SER A 276 5.36 -23.15 23.10
CA SER A 276 6.56 -23.49 23.87
C SER A 276 6.49 -24.98 24.21
N PRO A 277 7.55 -25.76 23.95
CA PRO A 277 7.53 -27.18 24.23
C PRO A 277 7.21 -27.33 25.71
N SER A 278 5.99 -27.76 26.01
CA SER A 278 5.50 -27.93 27.36
C SER A 278 6.52 -28.80 28.08
N GLY A 279 7.18 -28.23 29.09
CA GLY A 279 8.17 -28.91 29.90
C GLY A 279 7.62 -30.26 30.32
N ARG A 280 8.38 -31.31 29.97
CA ARG A 280 8.15 -32.66 30.47
C ARG A 280 8.28 -32.71 31.98
#